data_AF-A0A9W7DND3-F1
#
_entry.id   AF-A0A9W7DND3-F1
#
_cell.length_a   1.000
_cell.length_b   1.000
_cell.length_c   1.000
_cell.angle_alpha   90.00
_cell.angle_beta   90.00
_cell.angle_gamma   90.00
#
_symmetry.space_group_name_H-M   'P 1'
#
loop_
_entity.id
_entity.type
_entity.pdbx_description
1 polymer ?
#
loop_
_entity_poly.entity_id
_entity_poly.type
_entity_poly.pdbx_seq_one_letter_code
_entity_poly.pdbx_strand_id
1 'polypeptide(L)'
;MRLVQRVVNVYIRNGLTSRYDAGDLMQEGTIALIRAAEKFNPDKGFRFSTYAMFWIRASVKRSQLLQSRDIAVPLRLQEIHKKYVATQRMLYSSGKGSSLEDCSRELGIDVGVLQKR
;
A
#
# COMPACT_ATOMS: atom_id res chain seq x y z
N MET A 1 -10.09 -3.24 -20.80
CA MET A 1 -9.11 -3.70 -19.79
C MET A 1 -7.66 -3.21 -19.94
N ARG A 2 -7.24 -2.64 -21.07
CA ARG A 2 -5.82 -2.27 -21.30
C ARG A 2 -5.21 -1.30 -20.26
N LEU A 3 -6.01 -0.40 -19.69
CA LEU A 3 -5.55 0.52 -18.64
C LEU A 3 -5.15 -0.23 -17.37
N VAL A 4 -5.99 -1.16 -16.90
CA VAL A 4 -5.73 -1.98 -15.71
C VAL A 4 -4.47 -2.80 -15.91
N GLN A 5 -4.35 -3.47 -17.05
CA GLN A 5 -3.17 -4.27 -17.39
C GLN A 5 -1.88 -3.44 -17.36
N ARG A 6 -1.90 -2.22 -17.91
CA ARG A 6 -0.73 -1.32 -17.87
C ARG A 6 -0.33 -0.98 -16.43
N VAL A 7 -1.31 -0.70 -15.57
CA VAL A 7 -1.05 -0.39 -14.15
C VAL A 7 -0.50 -1.62 -13.43
N VAL A 8 -1.18 -2.77 -13.53
CA VAL A 8 -0.77 -4.02 -12.87
C VAL A 8 0.64 -4.45 -13.32
N ASN A 9 0.98 -4.32 -14.60
CA ASN A 9 2.31 -4.66 -15.11
C ASN A 9 3.43 -3.82 -14.48
N VAL A 10 3.18 -2.56 -14.12
CA VAL A 10 4.17 -1.74 -13.37
C VAL A 10 4.42 -2.33 -11.99
N TYR A 11 3.38 -2.82 -11.32
CA TYR A 11 3.50 -3.45 -10.01
C TYR A 11 4.24 -4.79 -10.12
N ILE A 12 3.91 -5.63 -11.09
CA ILE A 12 4.60 -6.91 -11.34
C ILE A 12 6.10 -6.69 -11.59
N ARG A 13 6.45 -5.73 -12.47
CA ARG A 13 7.86 -5.39 -12.80
C ARG A 13 8.68 -4.92 -11.60
N ASN A 14 8.05 -4.35 -10.58
CA ASN A 14 8.73 -3.87 -9.38
C ASN A 14 9.05 -5.01 -8.37
N GLY A 15 9.06 -6.27 -8.80
CA GLY A 15 9.49 -7.42 -7.98
C GLY A 15 8.36 -8.11 -7.22
N LEU A 16 7.11 -7.93 -7.63
CA LEU A 16 5.94 -8.51 -6.94
C LEU A 16 5.60 -9.93 -7.38
N THR A 17 6.37 -10.58 -8.25
CA THR A 17 5.96 -11.83 -8.90
C THR A 17 6.15 -13.09 -8.05
N SER A 18 6.95 -13.07 -6.96
CA SER A 18 7.36 -14.31 -6.30
C SER A 18 6.27 -15.02 -5.49
N ARG A 19 5.10 -14.40 -5.26
CA ARG A 19 3.98 -14.98 -4.48
C ARG A 19 2.58 -14.72 -5.04
N TYR A 20 2.42 -13.90 -6.09
CA TYR A 20 1.09 -13.40 -6.50
C TYR A 20 0.74 -13.81 -7.92
N ASP A 21 -0.49 -14.29 -8.11
CA ASP A 21 -1.04 -14.47 -9.44
C ASP A 21 -1.37 -13.10 -10.06
N ALA A 22 -0.84 -12.85 -11.25
CA ALA A 22 -1.17 -11.66 -12.03
C ALA A 22 -2.69 -11.58 -12.32
N GLY A 23 -3.37 -12.72 -12.35
CA GLY A 23 -4.82 -12.82 -12.47
C GLY A 23 -5.57 -12.12 -11.34
N ASP A 24 -5.14 -12.30 -10.09
CA ASP A 24 -5.80 -11.72 -8.92
C ASP A 24 -5.68 -10.19 -8.90
N LEU A 25 -4.49 -9.67 -9.21
CA LEU A 25 -4.27 -8.23 -9.32
C LEU A 25 -5.09 -7.60 -10.46
N MET A 26 -5.25 -8.33 -11.57
CA MET A 26 -6.09 -7.92 -12.70
C MET A 26 -7.57 -7.88 -12.34
N GLN A 27 -8.07 -8.85 -11.58
CA GLN A 27 -9.46 -8.88 -11.12
C GLN A 27 -9.75 -7.72 -10.17
N GLU A 28 -8.90 -7.51 -9.16
CA GLU A 28 -9.03 -6.39 -8.22
C GLU A 28 -9.00 -5.03 -8.92
N GLY A 29 -8.05 -4.85 -9.85
CA GLY A 29 -7.97 -3.63 -10.66
C GLY A 29 -9.21 -3.42 -11.55
N THR A 30 -9.85 -4.49 -12.01
CA THR A 30 -11.10 -4.43 -12.79
C THR A 30 -12.27 -3.98 -11.92
N ILE A 31 -12.41 -4.53 -10.70
CA ILE A 31 -13.44 -4.11 -9.75
C ILE A 31 -13.28 -2.62 -9.41
N ALA A 32 -12.05 -2.16 -9.21
CA ALA A 32 -11.76 -0.74 -9.00
C ALA A 32 -12.10 0.14 -10.20
N LEU A 33 -11.87 -0.34 -11.43
CA LEU A 33 -12.25 0.39 -12.63
C LEU A 33 -13.77 0.57 -12.73
N ILE A 34 -14.54 -0.46 -12.38
CA ILE A 34 -16.02 -0.40 -12.33
C ILE A 34 -16.46 0.65 -11.30
N ARG A 35 -15.92 0.59 -10.07
CA ARG A 35 -16.21 1.60 -9.03
C ARG A 35 -15.81 3.02 -9.44
N ALA A 36 -14.74 3.16 -10.21
CA ALA A 36 -14.35 4.45 -10.77
C ALA A 36 -15.36 4.94 -11.80
N ALA A 37 -15.87 4.05 -12.65
CA ALA A 37 -16.89 4.39 -13.65
C ALA A 37 -18.20 4.84 -12.98
N GLU A 38 -18.65 4.15 -11.93
CA GLU A 38 -19.86 4.50 -11.17
C GLU A 38 -19.79 5.90 -10.53
N LYS A 39 -18.60 6.32 -10.11
CA LYS A 39 -18.39 7.60 -9.39
C LYS A 39 -17.85 8.71 -10.28
N PHE A 40 -17.63 8.45 -11.56
CA PHE A 40 -17.04 9.44 -12.45
C PHE A 40 -18.10 10.44 -12.90
N ASN A 41 -17.79 11.73 -12.75
CA ASN A 41 -18.62 12.80 -13.28
C ASN A 41 -17.87 13.49 -14.46
N PRO A 42 -18.37 13.37 -15.70
CA PRO A 42 -17.75 13.98 -16.88
C PRO A 42 -17.78 15.52 -16.88
N ASP A 43 -18.72 16.14 -16.17
CA ASP A 43 -18.89 17.60 -16.12
C ASP A 43 -17.71 18.30 -15.42
N LYS A 44 -16.91 17.55 -14.66
CA LYS A 44 -15.70 18.06 -14.00
C LYS A 44 -14.54 18.33 -14.96
N GLY A 45 -14.65 17.99 -16.24
CA GLY A 45 -13.67 18.33 -17.28
C GLY A 45 -12.37 17.51 -17.27
N PHE A 46 -12.26 16.46 -16.45
CA PHE A 46 -11.10 15.56 -16.43
C PHE A 46 -11.36 14.28 -17.23
N ARG A 47 -10.33 13.75 -17.89
CA ARG A 47 -10.42 12.46 -18.59
C ARG A 47 -10.66 11.32 -17.60
N PHE A 48 -11.56 10.41 -17.94
CA PHE A 48 -11.85 9.21 -17.13
C PHE A 48 -10.59 8.40 -16.79
N SER A 49 -9.66 8.24 -17.73
CA SER A 49 -8.41 7.50 -17.52
C SER A 49 -7.56 8.05 -16.38
N THR A 50 -7.52 9.38 -16.22
CA THR A 50 -6.82 10.06 -15.11
C THR A 50 -7.48 9.73 -13.78
N TYR A 51 -8.82 9.78 -13.73
CA TYR A 51 -9.57 9.47 -12.52
C TYR A 51 -9.46 7.99 -12.13
N ALA A 52 -9.70 7.08 -13.08
CA ALA A 52 -9.65 5.64 -12.89
C ALA A 52 -8.27 5.15 -12.43
N MET A 53 -7.19 5.82 -12.84
CA MET A 53 -5.83 5.47 -12.43
C MET A 53 -5.66 5.50 -10.90
N PHE A 54 -6.26 6.47 -10.19
CA PHE A 54 -6.18 6.54 -8.73
C PHE A 54 -6.86 5.33 -8.07
N TRP A 55 -8.05 4.97 -8.54
CA TRP A 55 -8.82 3.84 -8.03
C TRP A 55 -8.11 2.51 -8.27
N ILE A 56 -7.59 2.29 -9.48
CA ILE A 56 -6.86 1.06 -9.82
C ILE A 56 -5.61 0.93 -8.95
N ARG A 57 -4.80 2.00 -8.81
CA ARG A 57 -3.59 1.97 -7.98
C ARG A 57 -3.90 1.71 -6.51
N ALA A 58 -4.95 2.31 -5.98
CA ALA A 58 -5.36 2.14 -4.59
C ALA A 58 -5.81 0.69 -4.30
N SER A 59 -6.63 0.11 -5.17
CA SER A 59 -7.10 -1.27 -5.04
C SER A 59 -5.96 -2.28 -5.17
N VAL A 60 -5.13 -2.18 -6.21
CA VAL A 60 -3.98 -3.09 -6.41
C VAL A 60 -3.03 -3.02 -5.21
N LYS A 61 -2.71 -1.82 -4.71
CA LYS A 61 -1.87 -1.66 -3.53
C LYS A 61 -2.51 -2.23 -2.26
N ARG A 62 -3.82 -2.06 -2.08
CA ARG A 62 -4.54 -2.62 -0.92
C ARG A 62 -4.55 -4.15 -0.97
N SER A 63 -4.89 -4.73 -2.11
CA SER A 63 -4.92 -6.17 -2.33
C SER A 63 -3.55 -6.79 -2.04
N GLN A 64 -2.48 -6.17 -2.57
CA GLN A 64 -1.11 -6.54 -2.24
C GLN A 64 -0.87 -6.57 -0.73
N LEU A 65 -1.19 -5.49 0.01
CA LEU A 65 -0.92 -5.40 1.45
C LEU A 65 -1.70 -6.43 2.28
N LEU A 66 -2.89 -6.82 1.84
CA LEU A 66 -3.70 -7.84 2.51
C LEU A 66 -3.20 -9.25 2.23
N GLN A 67 -2.80 -9.54 0.99
CA GLN A 67 -2.37 -10.86 0.55
C GLN A 67 -0.87 -11.12 0.74
N SER A 68 -0.06 -10.10 1.08
CA SER A 68 1.39 -10.24 1.30
C SER A 68 1.77 -11.18 2.43
N ARG A 69 0.86 -11.42 3.37
CA ARG A 69 1.13 -12.17 4.58
C ARG A 69 0.13 -13.30 4.69
N ASP A 70 0.61 -14.43 5.19
CA ASP A 70 -0.22 -15.61 5.45
C ASP A 70 -1.33 -15.30 6.46
N ILE A 71 -1.08 -14.33 7.36
CA ILE A 71 -2.07 -13.75 8.28
C ILE A 71 -2.29 -12.28 7.92
N ALA A 72 -3.54 -11.92 7.63
CA ALA A 72 -3.92 -10.57 7.27
C ALA A 72 -3.79 -9.62 8.48
N VAL A 73 -2.91 -8.62 8.35
CA VAL A 73 -2.72 -7.58 9.36
C VAL A 73 -3.47 -6.30 8.91
N PRO A 74 -4.23 -5.64 9.79
CA PRO A 74 -4.89 -4.37 9.47
C PRO A 74 -3.95 -3.29 8.92
N LEU A 75 -4.42 -2.51 7.94
CA LEU A 75 -3.63 -1.48 7.24
C LEU A 75 -2.95 -0.48 8.20
N ARG A 76 -3.68 0.01 9.20
CA ARG A 76 -3.15 0.97 10.19
C ARG A 76 -1.91 0.42 10.91
N LEU A 77 -1.92 -0.86 11.28
CA LEU A 77 -0.79 -1.50 11.96
C LEU A 77 0.40 -1.66 11.02
N GLN A 78 0.15 -1.96 9.73
CA GLN A 78 1.21 -2.02 8.74
C GLN A 78 1.87 -0.65 8.48
N GLU A 79 1.07 0.42 8.50
CA GLU A 79 1.57 1.80 8.38
C GLU A 79 2.45 2.18 9.57
N ILE A 80 2.03 1.83 10.79
CA ILE A 80 2.82 2.02 12.02
C ILE A 80 4.14 1.25 11.89
N HIS A 81 4.10 -0.01 11.47
CA HIS A 81 5.31 -0.81 11.31
C HIS A 81 6.27 -0.24 10.26
N LYS A 82 5.76 0.25 9.12
CA LYS A 82 6.61 0.92 8.11
C LYS A 82 7.28 2.17 8.65
N LYS A 83 6.54 3.01 9.40
CA LYS A 83 7.10 4.19 10.06
C LYS A 83 8.14 3.83 11.11
N TYR A 84 7.88 2.77 11.89
CA TYR A 84 8.82 2.22 12.85
C TYR A 84 10.14 1.80 12.17
N VAL A 85 10.09 0.98 11.14
CA VAL A 85 11.30 0.51 10.43
C VAL A 85 12.06 1.69 9.79
N ALA A 86 11.37 2.68 9.24
CA ALA A 86 12.01 3.86 8.66
C ALA A 86 12.73 4.71 9.73
N THR A 87 12.07 4.93 10.88
CA THR A 87 12.62 5.70 12.00
C THR A 87 13.80 4.99 12.63
N GLN A 88 13.68 3.68 12.85
CA GLN A 88 14.75 2.84 13.37
C GLN A 88 16.00 2.94 12.46
N ARG A 89 15.82 2.84 11.13
CA ARG A 89 16.92 3.02 10.16
C ARG A 89 17.54 4.42 10.25
N MET A 90 16.72 5.47 10.34
CA MET A 90 17.20 6.85 10.47
C MET A 90 18.03 7.07 11.75
N LEU A 91 17.58 6.50 12.87
CA LEU A 91 18.30 6.58 14.16
C LEU A 91 19.64 5.86 14.10
N TYR A 92 19.66 4.65 13.53
CA TYR A 92 20.91 3.92 13.29
C TYR A 92 21.90 4.71 12.42
N SER A 93 21.43 5.30 11.32
CA SER A 93 22.30 6.11 10.45
C SER A 93 22.79 7.41 11.10
N SER A 94 22.06 7.93 12.09
CA SER A 94 22.43 9.14 12.84
C SER A 94 23.34 8.87 14.04
N GLY A 95 23.72 7.60 14.27
CA GLY A 95 24.52 7.18 15.43
C GLY A 95 23.80 7.26 16.77
N LYS A 96 22.47 7.48 16.76
CA LYS A 96 21.63 7.50 17.97
C LYS A 96 21.24 6.07 18.36
N GLY A 97 21.02 5.84 19.65
CA GLY A 97 20.42 4.60 20.15
C GLY A 97 19.10 4.32 19.43
N SER A 98 18.94 3.10 18.93
CA SER A 98 17.73 2.65 18.23
C SER A 98 16.77 1.93 19.19
N SER A 99 16.76 2.31 20.47
CA SER A 99 15.92 1.64 21.45
C SER A 99 14.44 1.79 21.07
N LEU A 100 13.61 0.84 21.53
CA LEU A 100 12.16 0.91 21.35
C LEU A 100 11.59 2.22 21.92
N GLU A 101 12.16 2.70 23.02
CA GLU A 101 11.80 3.97 23.66
C GLU A 101 12.18 5.18 22.80
N ASP A 102 13.34 5.15 22.14
CA ASP A 102 13.78 6.24 21.27
C ASP A 102 12.93 6.32 20.00
N CYS A 103 12.55 5.17 19.43
CA CYS A 103 11.62 5.10 18.31
C CYS A 103 10.20 5.56 18.72
N SER A 104 9.74 5.20 19.91
CA SER A 104 8.45 5.62 20.46
C SER A 104 8.37 7.13 20.67
N ARG A 105 9.44 7.74 21.22
CA ARG A 105 9.55 9.18 21.42
C ARG A 105 9.48 9.96 20.11
N GLU A 106 10.18 9.48 19.08
CA GLU A 106 10.20 10.13 17.76
C GLU A 106 8.87 9.98 17.02
N LEU A 107 8.20 8.83 17.15
CA LEU A 107 6.94 8.54 16.48
C LEU A 107 5.71 9.08 17.22
N GLY A 108 5.83 9.40 18.51
CA GLY A 108 4.70 9.77 19.37
C GLY A 108 3.69 8.62 19.55
N ILE A 109 4.15 7.36 19.49
CA ILE A 109 3.31 6.16 19.59
C ILE A 109 3.70 5.37 20.84
N ASP A 110 2.71 4.93 21.60
CA ASP A 110 2.91 4.13 22.82
C ASP A 110 3.66 2.80 22.55
N VAL A 111 4.59 2.44 23.44
CA VAL A 111 5.47 1.26 23.32
C VAL A 111 4.65 -0.04 23.29
N GLY A 112 3.51 -0.09 24.00
CA GLY A 112 2.63 -1.25 24.02
C GLY A 112 1.98 -1.54 22.66
N VAL A 113 1.83 -0.53 21.81
CA VAL A 113 1.32 -0.70 20.43
C VAL A 113 2.40 -1.27 19.51
N LEU A 114 3.68 -1.00 19.78
CA LEU A 114 4.81 -1.50 19.01
C LEU A 114 5.17 -2.95 19.35
N GLN A 115 4.85 -3.41 20.56
CA GLN A 115 5.18 -4.77 21.04
C GLN A 115 4.13 -5.85 20.74
N LYS A 116 2.95 -5.49 20.19
CA LYS A 116 1.93 -6.49 19.84
C LYS A 116 2.43 -7.39 18.70
N ARG A 117 2.90 -8.59 19.08
CA ARG A 117 3.22 -9.72 18.19
C ARG A 117 1.95 -10.26 17.53
#